data_AF-A0A7S4QUB9-F1
#
_entry.id   AF-A0A7S4QUB9-F1
#
_cell.length_a   1.000
_cell.length_b   1.000
_cell.length_c   1.000
_cell.angle_alpha   90.00
_cell.angle_beta   90.00
_cell.angle_gamma   90.00
#
_symmetry.space_group_name_H-M   'P 1'
#
loop_
_entity.id
_entity.type
_entity.pdbx_description
1 polymer ?
#
loop_
_entity_poly.entity_id
_entity_poly.type
_entity_poly.pdbx_seq_one_letter_code
_entity_poly.pdbx_strand_id
1 'polypeptide(L)'
;EKESLFSTTLFKGVLGETSSSMVRLAIVQHASERKLVAQILHDNSPSSSSYHYCDLSSIAKDTITFLTLPPDDMTQVEEIISSCIDATHPAYISPEECQVLSPLEPSSVGKLICIGMNYVDHCTEQNFPIPKEPIIFNKFPSSIAGPGDPIPKDVTTEKLDFEVELGVVIGKTVPRFTEQGEDTMDYVGGYTVIHDVSARDWQLEKNGNQWLLGKTVDSYAPMGPYLVTPSSLPDPHNLPIRCRVSGETLQNSNTNQLIFRVDYLISYLSQFVTLQPGDVIATGTPPGVGCFRSPQRWLVPGDVVECEIEGIGTLVNPVVEPIYKPGCSGIPRHLASSSSSQSKRGKVHGKNCIVTGANRGLGYGIALRLGMEGASLVAIVDIDATEMDEAVQSLSKLVPTCQYVGKVCNVTNINEVKQTWKEVVEMSHDGRLDILVQAAGIVGKTNIKCEDVDVEDFEVSLLVAVFYLAAFRGVCACVFTMYSMLVVFILC
;
A
#
# COMPACT_ATOMS: atom_id res chain seq x y z
N GLU A 1 16.70 29.98 -24.95
CA GLU A 1 15.71 28.90 -24.95
C GLU A 1 15.63 28.33 -26.36
N LYS A 2 16.38 27.26 -26.65
CA LYS A 2 16.04 26.42 -27.81
C LYS A 2 15.04 25.43 -27.25
N GLU A 3 13.76 25.58 -27.60
CA GLU A 3 12.71 24.64 -27.25
C GLU A 3 13.18 23.23 -27.63
N SER A 4 13.08 22.25 -26.72
CA SER A 4 13.22 20.86 -27.13
C SER A 4 12.00 20.53 -28.01
N LEU A 5 12.18 20.57 -29.33
CA LEU A 5 11.22 19.96 -30.24
C LEU A 5 11.39 18.45 -30.16
N PHE A 6 11.02 17.85 -29.03
CA PHE A 6 10.32 16.59 -29.15
C PHE A 6 9.00 16.94 -29.83
N SER A 7 9.02 16.91 -31.17
CA SER A 7 7.85 17.20 -31.97
C SER A 7 6.86 16.08 -31.72
N THR A 8 5.63 16.43 -31.35
CA THR A 8 4.49 15.51 -31.29
C THR A 8 4.27 14.78 -32.63
N THR A 9 4.98 15.16 -33.70
CA THR A 9 5.00 14.52 -35.03
C THR A 9 6.14 13.52 -35.25
N LEU A 10 6.94 13.16 -34.23
CA LEU A 10 8.19 12.38 -34.30
C LEU A 10 8.22 11.27 -35.35
N PHE A 11 7.20 10.40 -35.37
CA PHE A 11 7.17 9.23 -36.25
C PHE A 11 6.33 9.43 -37.52
N LYS A 12 5.61 10.56 -37.64
CA LYS A 12 4.88 10.91 -38.87
C LYS A 12 5.82 11.30 -40.01
N GLY A 13 6.99 11.88 -39.71
CA GLY A 13 8.02 12.23 -40.70
C GLY A 13 8.77 11.01 -41.24
N VAL A 14 9.24 10.15 -40.34
CA VAL A 14 10.07 8.96 -40.62
C VAL A 14 9.42 7.95 -41.57
N LEU A 15 8.15 7.66 -41.32
CA LEU A 15 7.45 6.61 -42.05
C LEU A 15 6.82 7.15 -43.36
N GLY A 16 6.78 8.46 -43.55
CA GLY A 16 6.03 9.12 -44.62
C GLY A 16 4.52 9.17 -44.33
N GLU A 17 3.85 10.22 -44.82
CA GLU A 17 2.41 10.47 -44.58
C GLU A 17 1.48 9.31 -45.02
N THR A 18 1.98 8.39 -45.85
CA THR A 18 1.25 7.25 -46.40
C THR A 18 1.54 5.91 -45.73
N SER A 19 2.46 5.85 -44.76
CA SER A 19 2.84 4.60 -44.11
C SER A 19 1.96 4.26 -42.92
N SER A 20 1.42 3.05 -42.95
CA SER A 20 0.62 2.40 -41.92
C SER A 20 1.49 1.72 -40.86
N SER A 21 2.60 2.34 -40.47
CA SER A 21 3.49 1.76 -39.47
C SER A 21 3.36 2.54 -38.16
N MET A 22 3.29 1.82 -37.04
CA MET A 22 3.28 2.42 -35.71
C MET A 22 4.64 2.17 -35.06
N VAL A 23 5.26 3.24 -34.55
CA VAL A 23 6.50 3.15 -33.79
C VAL A 23 6.23 3.34 -32.30
N ARG A 24 6.80 2.45 -31.50
CA ARG A 24 6.74 2.48 -30.04
C ARG A 24 8.15 2.37 -29.47
N LEU A 25 8.42 3.00 -28.35
CA LEU A 25 9.70 2.89 -27.66
C LEU A 25 9.63 1.75 -26.63
N ALA A 26 10.72 1.00 -26.53
CA ALA A 26 10.91 -0.01 -25.51
C ALA A 26 12.35 0.04 -24.98
N ILE A 27 12.54 -0.45 -23.75
CA ILE A 27 13.85 -0.91 -23.31
C ILE A 27 13.85 -2.43 -23.43
N VAL A 28 14.89 -2.98 -24.04
CA VAL A 28 15.08 -4.43 -24.16
C VAL A 28 16.42 -4.83 -23.57
N GLN A 29 16.47 -6.02 -22.99
CA GLN A 29 17.70 -6.72 -22.69
C GLN A 29 18.07 -7.57 -23.92
N HIS A 30 19.18 -7.24 -24.58
CA HIS A 30 19.73 -7.97 -25.72
C HIS A 30 21.22 -8.22 -25.49
N ALA A 31 21.69 -9.46 -25.64
CA ALA A 31 23.10 -9.83 -25.44
C ALA A 31 23.74 -9.35 -24.11
N SER A 32 22.97 -9.31 -23.01
CA SER A 32 23.37 -8.78 -21.69
C SER A 32 23.52 -7.26 -21.60
N GLU A 33 23.18 -6.52 -22.65
CA GLU A 33 23.11 -5.05 -22.65
C GLU A 33 21.65 -4.59 -22.64
N ARG A 34 21.39 -3.47 -21.95
CA ARG A 34 20.10 -2.78 -22.02
C ARG A 34 20.14 -1.81 -23.18
N LYS A 35 19.14 -1.91 -24.05
CA LYS A 35 19.06 -1.12 -25.27
C LYS A 35 17.74 -0.38 -25.35
N LEU A 36 17.82 0.89 -25.74
CA LEU A 36 16.65 1.64 -26.17
C LEU A 36 16.36 1.23 -27.62
N VAL A 37 15.13 0.80 -27.89
CA VAL A 37 14.73 0.36 -29.20
C VAL A 37 13.43 1.02 -29.65
N ALA A 38 13.33 1.26 -30.96
CA ALA A 38 12.06 1.50 -31.62
C ALA A 38 11.49 0.16 -32.09
N GLN A 39 10.28 -0.18 -31.64
CA GLN A 39 9.48 -1.25 -32.22
C GLN A 39 8.79 -0.74 -33.48
N ILE A 40 9.01 -1.42 -34.60
CA ILE A 40 8.36 -1.10 -35.88
C ILE A 40 7.37 -2.21 -36.21
N LEU A 41 6.07 -1.85 -36.24
CA LEU A 41 4.98 -2.76 -36.56
C LEU A 41 4.69 -2.76 -38.06
N HIS A 42 4.68 -3.94 -38.70
CA HIS A 42 4.54 -4.06 -40.16
C HIS A 42 3.09 -3.97 -40.69
N ASP A 43 2.07 -4.16 -39.83
CA ASP A 43 0.65 -4.25 -40.25
C ASP A 43 -0.31 -3.37 -39.41
N ASN A 44 0.19 -2.30 -38.79
CA ASN A 44 -0.60 -1.34 -37.99
C ASN A 44 -1.43 -1.92 -36.82
N SER A 45 -1.31 -3.23 -36.54
CA SER A 45 -2.00 -3.87 -35.42
C SER A 45 -1.11 -3.89 -34.17
N PRO A 46 -1.61 -3.44 -33.00
CA PRO A 46 -0.96 -3.67 -31.71
C PRO A 46 -0.68 -5.13 -31.40
N SER A 47 -1.38 -6.06 -32.07
CA SER A 47 -1.22 -7.51 -31.96
C SER A 47 -0.48 -8.15 -33.13
N SER A 48 0.16 -7.36 -34.02
CA SER A 48 0.93 -7.90 -35.14
C SER A 48 2.05 -8.81 -34.62
N SER A 49 2.06 -10.07 -35.05
CA SER A 49 3.15 -11.02 -34.78
C SER A 49 4.41 -10.72 -35.59
N SER A 50 4.32 -9.83 -36.59
CA SER A 50 5.45 -9.40 -37.41
C SER A 50 5.85 -7.98 -37.01
N TYR A 51 6.88 -7.89 -36.18
CA TYR A 51 7.56 -6.66 -35.82
C TYR A 51 9.05 -6.92 -35.69
N HIS A 52 9.82 -5.84 -35.64
CA HIS A 52 11.24 -5.90 -35.31
C HIS A 52 11.62 -4.70 -34.46
N TYR A 53 12.80 -4.79 -33.86
CA TYR A 53 13.39 -3.69 -33.10
C TYR A 53 14.50 -3.03 -33.92
N CYS A 54 14.57 -1.71 -33.81
CA CYS A 54 15.69 -0.92 -34.29
C CYS A 54 16.40 -0.31 -33.08
N ASP A 55 17.69 -0.61 -32.94
CA ASP A 55 18.56 -0.13 -31.86
C ASP A 55 18.81 1.37 -31.98
N LEU A 56 18.37 2.11 -30.96
CA LEU A 56 18.55 3.57 -30.83
C LEU A 56 19.58 3.93 -29.76
N SER A 57 20.28 2.96 -29.17
CA SER A 57 21.23 3.19 -28.08
C SER A 57 22.45 4.03 -28.47
N SER A 58 22.73 4.17 -29.76
CA SER A 58 23.76 5.09 -30.27
C SER A 58 23.36 6.57 -30.16
N ILE A 59 22.05 6.86 -30.08
CA ILE A 59 21.51 8.21 -30.00
C ILE A 59 21.15 8.56 -28.55
N ALA A 60 20.42 7.66 -27.88
CA ALA A 60 19.96 7.89 -26.51
C ALA A 60 20.10 6.62 -25.68
N LYS A 61 20.66 6.77 -24.47
CA LYS A 61 20.90 5.67 -23.54
C LYS A 61 19.63 5.12 -22.89
N ASP A 62 18.59 5.94 -22.78
CA ASP A 62 17.32 5.64 -22.13
C ASP A 62 16.19 6.47 -22.72
N THR A 63 14.96 6.11 -22.37
CA THR A 63 13.74 6.74 -22.87
C THR A 63 13.65 8.22 -22.51
N ILE A 64 14.07 8.64 -21.32
CA ILE A 64 13.98 10.06 -20.92
C ILE A 64 14.95 10.90 -21.74
N THR A 65 16.19 10.42 -21.90
CA THR A 65 17.20 11.07 -22.74
C THR A 65 16.65 11.22 -24.16
N PHE A 66 16.00 10.17 -24.69
CA PHE A 66 15.33 10.20 -25.99
C PHE A 66 14.22 11.26 -26.07
N LEU A 67 13.33 11.31 -25.07
CA LEU A 67 12.25 12.31 -25.01
C LEU A 67 12.76 13.76 -24.92
N THR A 68 14.00 13.94 -24.47
CA THR A 68 14.64 15.26 -24.32
C THR A 68 15.66 15.58 -25.42
N LEU A 69 15.72 14.77 -26.48
CA LEU A 69 16.68 14.99 -27.57
C LEU A 69 16.50 16.38 -28.23
N PRO A 70 17.61 17.04 -28.58
CA PRO A 70 17.59 18.21 -29.45
C PRO A 70 16.95 17.90 -30.81
N PRO A 71 16.33 18.89 -31.47
CA PRO A 71 15.72 18.72 -32.79
C PRO A 71 16.71 18.23 -33.86
N ASP A 72 17.99 18.63 -33.76
CA ASP A 72 19.02 18.27 -34.72
C ASP A 72 19.33 16.76 -34.70
N ASP A 73 19.24 16.12 -33.54
CA ASP A 73 19.49 14.68 -33.35
C ASP A 73 18.31 13.82 -33.84
N MET A 74 17.13 14.43 -34.03
CA MET A 74 15.94 13.73 -34.52
C MET A 74 16.10 13.23 -35.95
N THR A 75 16.79 13.98 -36.81
CA THR A 75 17.08 13.56 -38.20
C THR A 75 17.82 12.22 -38.22
N GLN A 76 18.74 12.01 -37.28
CA GLN A 76 19.49 10.76 -37.16
C GLN A 76 18.59 9.60 -36.72
N VAL A 77 17.61 9.86 -35.82
CA VAL A 77 16.60 8.86 -35.45
C VAL A 77 15.79 8.44 -36.68
N GLU A 78 15.37 9.41 -37.50
CA GLU A 78 14.61 9.13 -38.72
C GLU A 78 15.41 8.26 -39.70
N GLU A 79 16.68 8.57 -39.93
CA GLU A 79 17.58 7.81 -40.80
C GLU A 79 17.80 6.37 -40.30
N ILE A 80 18.03 6.19 -39.00
CA ILE A 80 18.23 4.86 -38.39
C ILE A 80 16.95 4.02 -38.52
N ILE A 81 15.79 4.58 -38.15
CA ILE A 81 14.51 3.84 -38.25
C ILE A 81 14.19 3.51 -39.70
N SER A 82 14.35 4.46 -40.64
CA SER A 82 14.08 4.25 -42.06
C SER A 82 14.96 3.16 -42.66
N SER A 83 16.24 3.10 -42.28
CA SER A 83 17.17 2.07 -42.74
C SER A 83 16.94 0.70 -42.08
N CYS A 84 16.34 0.66 -40.89
CA CYS A 84 15.95 -0.58 -40.21
C CYS A 84 14.74 -1.29 -40.84
N ILE A 85 13.88 -0.59 -41.60
CA ILE A 85 12.65 -1.14 -42.17
C ILE A 85 12.92 -2.42 -43.00
N ASP A 86 14.03 -2.44 -43.76
CA ASP A 86 14.39 -3.55 -44.64
C ASP A 86 15.11 -4.72 -43.93
N ALA A 87 15.26 -4.67 -42.59
CA ALA A 87 15.92 -5.69 -41.77
C ALA A 87 17.38 -6.02 -42.14
N THR A 88 18.04 -5.17 -42.93
CA THR A 88 19.44 -5.33 -43.35
C THR A 88 20.41 -4.40 -42.63
N HIS A 89 19.91 -3.47 -41.82
CA HIS A 89 20.73 -2.50 -41.11
C HIS A 89 21.37 -3.12 -39.84
N PRO A 90 22.61 -2.74 -39.44
CA PRO A 90 23.26 -3.25 -38.22
C PRO A 90 22.50 -2.98 -36.91
N ALA A 91 21.57 -2.02 -36.92
CA ALA A 91 20.71 -1.72 -35.77
C ALA A 91 19.47 -2.63 -35.68
N TYR A 92 19.25 -3.53 -36.65
CA TYR A 92 18.16 -4.51 -36.58
C TYR A 92 18.38 -5.49 -35.43
N ILE A 93 17.34 -5.70 -34.63
CA ILE A 93 17.31 -6.70 -33.56
C ILE A 93 16.04 -7.54 -33.69
N SER A 94 16.21 -8.87 -33.69
CA SER A 94 15.10 -9.82 -33.68
C SER A 94 14.39 -9.79 -32.32
N PRO A 95 13.05 -9.71 -32.26
CA PRO A 95 12.31 -9.75 -31.00
C PRO A 95 12.55 -11.02 -30.17
N GLU A 96 12.81 -12.14 -30.83
CA GLU A 96 13.03 -13.45 -30.17
C GLU A 96 14.33 -13.48 -29.34
N GLU A 97 15.25 -12.55 -29.60
CA GLU A 97 16.53 -12.41 -28.89
C GLU A 97 16.46 -11.44 -27.70
N CYS A 98 15.28 -10.86 -27.45
CA CYS A 98 15.10 -9.78 -26.50
C CYS A 98 14.15 -10.14 -25.36
N GLN A 99 14.48 -9.68 -24.16
CA GLN A 99 13.50 -9.53 -23.08
C GLN A 99 13.09 -8.06 -22.99
N VAL A 100 11.79 -7.78 -23.12
CA VAL A 100 11.26 -6.43 -22.92
C VAL A 100 11.27 -6.07 -21.44
N LEU A 101 11.76 -4.88 -21.11
CA LEU A 101 11.80 -4.31 -19.76
C LEU A 101 10.79 -3.16 -19.65
N SER A 102 10.68 -2.55 -18.46
CA SER A 102 9.92 -1.30 -18.32
C SER A 102 10.47 -0.24 -19.28
N PRO A 103 9.62 0.53 -19.99
CA PRO A 103 10.08 1.60 -20.86
C PRO A 103 10.72 2.75 -20.07
N LEU A 104 10.55 2.80 -18.75
CA LEU A 104 11.21 3.76 -17.87
C LEU A 104 12.01 3.04 -16.79
N GLU A 105 13.27 3.43 -16.66
CA GLU A 105 14.14 2.92 -15.60
C GLU A 105 13.75 3.52 -14.24
N PRO A 106 13.66 2.72 -13.16
CA PRO A 106 13.31 3.22 -11.83
C PRO A 106 14.15 4.41 -11.38
N SER A 107 15.46 4.38 -11.65
CA SER A 107 16.40 5.46 -11.26
C SER A 107 16.23 6.75 -12.05
N SER A 108 15.52 6.71 -13.18
CA SER A 108 15.34 7.85 -14.07
C SER A 108 13.99 8.54 -13.83
N VAL A 109 13.03 7.88 -13.17
CA VAL A 109 11.72 8.46 -12.81
C VAL A 109 11.85 9.29 -11.54
N GLY A 110 11.57 10.60 -11.63
CA GLY A 110 11.60 11.49 -10.48
C GLY A 110 10.37 11.33 -9.57
N LYS A 111 9.16 11.41 -10.15
CA LYS A 111 7.88 11.28 -9.45
C LYS A 111 6.98 10.28 -10.17
N LEU A 112 6.34 9.41 -9.39
CA LEU A 112 5.27 8.53 -9.84
C LEU A 112 4.00 8.91 -9.06
N ILE A 113 3.20 9.77 -9.68
CA ILE A 113 1.99 10.37 -9.11
C ILE A 113 0.79 9.51 -9.54
N CYS A 114 -0.14 9.27 -8.63
CA CYS A 114 -1.28 8.39 -8.87
C CYS A 114 -2.58 9.09 -8.52
N ILE A 115 -3.61 8.86 -9.33
CA ILE A 115 -4.92 9.49 -9.20
C ILE A 115 -5.95 8.45 -8.75
N GLY A 116 -6.51 8.64 -7.55
CA GLY A 116 -7.59 7.81 -7.05
C GLY A 116 -8.94 8.22 -7.63
N MET A 117 -9.85 7.24 -7.79
CA MET A 117 -11.27 7.47 -8.10
C MET A 117 -11.51 8.33 -9.35
N ASN A 118 -10.77 8.06 -10.44
CA ASN A 118 -10.80 8.90 -11.63
C ASN A 118 -11.65 8.36 -12.79
N TYR A 119 -12.50 7.35 -12.56
CA TYR A 119 -13.38 6.77 -13.58
C TYR A 119 -14.84 6.90 -13.15
N VAL A 120 -15.69 7.42 -14.04
CA VAL A 120 -17.13 7.64 -13.76
C VAL A 120 -17.84 6.32 -13.45
N ASP A 121 -17.58 5.30 -14.25
CA ASP A 121 -18.13 3.95 -14.08
C ASP A 121 -17.57 3.23 -12.83
N HIS A 122 -16.33 3.52 -12.43
CA HIS A 122 -15.76 3.02 -11.17
C HIS A 122 -16.44 3.62 -9.94
N CYS A 123 -16.74 4.93 -9.97
CA CYS A 123 -17.52 5.58 -8.91
C CYS A 123 -18.94 5.01 -8.85
N THR A 124 -19.54 4.76 -10.01
CA THR A 124 -20.90 4.22 -10.13
C THR A 124 -21.02 2.81 -9.56
N GLU A 125 -20.05 1.93 -9.83
CA GLU A 125 -19.99 0.56 -9.28
C GLU A 125 -20.05 0.54 -7.74
N GLN A 126 -19.37 1.49 -7.11
CA GLN A 126 -19.25 1.59 -5.66
C GLN A 126 -20.37 2.41 -5.01
N ASN A 127 -21.28 2.98 -5.81
CA ASN A 127 -22.23 4.01 -5.36
C ASN A 127 -21.52 5.16 -4.61
N PHE A 128 -20.31 5.51 -5.08
CA PHE A 128 -19.47 6.54 -4.51
C PHE A 128 -19.69 7.88 -5.24
N PRO A 129 -19.79 9.02 -4.54
CA PRO A 129 -19.94 10.32 -5.19
C PRO A 129 -18.73 10.64 -6.08
N ILE A 130 -18.99 11.09 -7.31
CA ILE A 130 -17.94 11.55 -8.23
C ILE A 130 -17.12 12.67 -7.53
N PRO A 131 -15.79 12.50 -7.37
CA PRO A 131 -14.96 13.51 -6.75
C PRO A 131 -15.02 14.84 -7.50
N LYS A 132 -14.92 15.96 -6.76
CA LYS A 132 -14.85 17.31 -7.35
C LYS A 132 -13.42 17.76 -7.62
N GLU A 133 -12.45 17.11 -6.98
CA GLU A 133 -11.02 17.36 -7.13
C GLU A 133 -10.27 16.01 -7.19
N PRO A 134 -9.12 15.93 -7.87
CA PRO A 134 -8.33 14.70 -7.95
C PRO A 134 -7.84 14.23 -6.59
N ILE A 135 -7.98 12.95 -6.29
CA ILE A 135 -7.38 12.34 -5.10
C ILE A 135 -5.95 11.94 -5.44
N ILE A 136 -4.97 12.66 -4.91
CA ILE A 136 -3.56 12.46 -5.24
C ILE A 136 -2.86 11.59 -4.19
N PHE A 137 -2.15 10.58 -4.66
CA PHE A 137 -1.16 9.82 -3.89
C PHE A 137 0.05 9.51 -4.78
N ASN A 138 0.98 8.70 -4.30
CA ASN A 138 2.16 8.33 -5.07
C ASN A 138 2.56 6.88 -4.83
N LYS A 139 3.30 6.33 -5.79
CA LYS A 139 4.17 5.16 -5.58
C LYS A 139 5.62 5.64 -5.61
N PHE A 140 6.53 4.82 -5.13
CA PHE A 140 7.96 5.11 -5.28
C PHE A 140 8.47 4.55 -6.60
N PRO A 141 9.43 5.21 -7.27
CA PRO A 141 10.06 4.65 -8.47
C PRO A 141 10.65 3.26 -8.26
N SER A 142 11.09 2.92 -7.05
CA SER A 142 11.58 1.58 -6.69
C SER A 142 10.53 0.47 -6.82
N SER A 143 9.23 0.80 -6.88
CA SER A 143 8.15 -0.17 -7.11
C SER A 143 7.93 -0.51 -8.59
N ILE A 144 8.61 0.18 -9.51
CA ILE A 144 8.49 -0.08 -10.95
C ILE A 144 9.05 -1.47 -11.28
N ALA A 145 8.27 -2.24 -12.03
CA ALA A 145 8.64 -3.54 -12.59
C ALA A 145 8.33 -3.56 -14.10
N GLY A 146 9.08 -4.34 -14.87
CA GLY A 146 8.86 -4.51 -16.30
C GLY A 146 7.86 -5.62 -16.65
N PRO A 147 7.60 -5.84 -17.95
CA PRO A 147 6.88 -7.01 -18.42
C PRO A 147 7.55 -8.33 -17.99
N GLY A 148 6.76 -9.25 -17.47
CA GLY A 148 7.21 -10.57 -16.99
C GLY A 148 7.84 -10.58 -15.60
N ASP A 149 8.16 -9.41 -15.05
CA ASP A 149 8.71 -9.32 -13.69
C ASP A 149 7.68 -9.77 -12.65
N PRO A 150 8.11 -10.43 -11.57
CA PRO A 150 7.21 -11.00 -10.58
C PRO A 150 6.54 -9.92 -9.71
N ILE A 151 5.25 -10.10 -9.41
CA ILE A 151 4.52 -9.36 -8.38
C ILE A 151 4.48 -10.24 -7.12
N PRO A 152 5.25 -9.94 -6.06
CA PRO A 152 5.22 -10.73 -4.84
C PRO A 152 3.92 -10.49 -4.08
N LYS A 153 3.18 -11.54 -3.70
CA LYS A 153 2.17 -11.41 -2.63
C LYS A 153 2.91 -11.30 -1.30
N ASP A 154 3.27 -10.08 -0.92
CA ASP A 154 4.00 -9.83 0.31
C ASP A 154 3.23 -10.36 1.54
N VAL A 155 3.95 -10.89 2.51
CA VAL A 155 3.38 -11.48 3.73
C VAL A 155 2.66 -10.48 4.62
N THR A 156 2.92 -9.20 4.42
CA THR A 156 2.22 -8.14 5.12
C THR A 156 0.78 -7.97 4.64
N THR A 157 0.39 -8.53 3.48
CA THR A 157 -0.95 -8.39 2.91
C THR A 157 -1.68 -9.72 2.67
N GLU A 158 -2.97 -9.71 3.02
CA GLU A 158 -3.92 -10.78 2.66
C GLU A 158 -4.93 -10.33 1.60
N LYS A 159 -4.84 -9.09 1.13
CA LYS A 159 -5.82 -8.45 0.24
C LYS A 159 -5.09 -7.75 -0.92
N LEU A 160 -4.32 -8.54 -1.67
CA LEU A 160 -3.61 -8.06 -2.86
C LEU A 160 -4.59 -7.92 -4.03
N ASP A 161 -4.60 -6.77 -4.67
CA ASP A 161 -5.58 -6.39 -5.69
C ASP A 161 -4.89 -5.85 -6.95
N PHE A 162 -5.66 -5.78 -8.03
CA PHE A 162 -5.24 -5.38 -9.37
C PHE A 162 -5.96 -4.11 -9.82
N GLU A 163 -5.23 -3.26 -10.55
CA GLU A 163 -5.74 -1.99 -11.09
C GLU A 163 -5.02 -1.66 -12.41
N VAL A 164 -5.67 -1.84 -13.56
CA VAL A 164 -5.10 -1.36 -14.84
C VAL A 164 -5.30 0.14 -14.97
N GLU A 165 -4.25 0.87 -15.39
CA GLU A 165 -4.30 2.32 -15.57
C GLU A 165 -3.55 2.78 -16.82
N LEU A 166 -4.03 3.88 -17.41
CA LEU A 166 -3.26 4.64 -18.40
C LEU A 166 -2.17 5.43 -17.66
N GLY A 167 -0.91 5.17 -18.00
CA GLY A 167 0.23 5.94 -17.54
C GLY A 167 0.59 7.05 -18.53
N VAL A 168 0.72 8.27 -18.05
CA VAL A 168 1.18 9.44 -18.83
C VAL A 168 2.60 9.77 -18.41
N VAL A 169 3.53 9.80 -19.36
CA VAL A 169 4.92 10.17 -19.13
C VAL A 169 5.15 11.60 -19.59
N ILE A 170 5.65 12.44 -18.70
CA ILE A 170 6.00 13.83 -18.99
C ILE A 170 7.28 13.85 -19.83
N GLY A 171 7.27 14.54 -20.97
CA GLY A 171 8.41 14.66 -21.88
C GLY A 171 9.13 16.01 -21.78
N LYS A 172 8.44 17.04 -21.31
CA LYS A 172 8.99 18.40 -21.14
C LYS A 172 8.69 18.91 -19.74
N THR A 173 9.56 19.75 -19.20
CA THR A 173 9.32 20.39 -17.90
C THR A 173 8.02 21.19 -17.96
N VAL A 174 7.06 20.85 -17.10
CA VAL A 174 5.82 21.61 -16.90
C VAL A 174 6.08 22.66 -15.84
N PRO A 175 6.08 23.97 -16.19
CA PRO A 175 6.24 25.04 -15.21
C PRO A 175 5.16 24.97 -14.12
N ARG A 176 5.43 25.59 -12.96
CA ARG A 176 4.36 25.76 -11.98
C ARG A 176 3.30 26.70 -12.52
N PHE A 177 2.05 26.45 -12.14
CA PHE A 177 0.89 27.26 -12.51
C PHE A 177 0.59 27.27 -14.02
N THR A 178 0.87 26.16 -14.71
CA THR A 178 0.43 25.95 -16.10
C THR A 178 -1.10 25.86 -16.14
N GLU A 179 -1.73 26.73 -16.94
CA GLU A 179 -3.18 26.71 -17.16
C GLU A 179 -3.58 25.53 -18.05
N GLN A 180 -4.82 25.06 -17.89
CA GLN A 180 -5.36 23.99 -18.72
C GLN A 180 -5.65 24.52 -20.14
N GLY A 181 -5.12 23.85 -21.15
CA GLY A 181 -5.32 24.18 -22.56
C GLY A 181 -4.88 23.05 -23.50
N GLU A 182 -5.09 23.24 -24.80
CA GLU A 182 -4.64 22.25 -25.82
C GLU A 182 -3.11 22.08 -25.80
N ASP A 183 -2.38 23.15 -25.53
CA ASP A 183 -0.91 23.19 -25.34
C ASP A 183 -0.44 22.40 -24.12
N THR A 184 -1.32 22.09 -23.16
CA THR A 184 -0.97 21.25 -22.01
C THR A 184 -0.55 19.84 -22.44
N MET A 185 -1.08 19.35 -23.57
CA MET A 185 -0.71 18.05 -24.10
C MET A 185 0.69 18.05 -24.73
N ASP A 186 1.27 19.21 -25.05
CA ASP A 186 2.64 19.31 -25.62
C ASP A 186 3.73 18.95 -24.61
N TYR A 187 3.40 18.90 -23.33
CA TYR A 187 4.29 18.42 -22.27
C TYR A 187 4.34 16.89 -22.17
N VAL A 188 3.42 16.18 -22.81
CA VAL A 188 3.36 14.71 -22.76
C VAL A 188 4.40 14.10 -23.70
N GLY A 189 5.30 13.28 -23.15
CA GLY A 189 6.28 12.52 -23.91
C GLY A 189 5.71 11.21 -24.48
N GLY A 190 4.72 10.62 -23.79
CA GLY A 190 4.01 9.45 -24.28
C GLY A 190 3.12 8.78 -23.23
N TYR A 191 2.57 7.63 -23.64
CA TYR A 191 1.63 6.83 -22.87
C TYR A 191 2.13 5.40 -22.71
N THR A 192 1.87 4.78 -21.56
CA THR A 192 2.20 3.39 -21.24
C THR A 192 1.07 2.74 -20.45
N VAL A 193 1.10 1.42 -20.25
CA VAL A 193 0.22 0.74 -19.30
C VAL A 193 0.89 0.72 -17.94
N ILE A 194 0.11 0.96 -16.89
CA ILE A 194 0.52 0.79 -15.49
C ILE A 194 -0.42 -0.20 -14.82
N HIS A 195 0.12 -1.07 -14.00
CA HIS A 195 -0.64 -1.89 -13.07
C HIS A 195 -0.44 -1.34 -11.65
N ASP A 196 -1.45 -0.67 -11.08
CA ASP A 196 -1.40 -0.10 -9.73
C ASP A 196 -1.75 -1.15 -8.67
N VAL A 197 -0.84 -2.13 -8.49
CA VAL A 197 -1.01 -3.21 -7.51
C VAL A 197 -1.24 -2.62 -6.12
N SER A 198 -2.26 -3.16 -5.44
CA SER A 198 -2.76 -2.57 -4.18
C SER A 198 -2.92 -3.62 -3.09
N ALA A 199 -2.21 -3.44 -1.98
CA ALA A 199 -2.47 -4.16 -0.73
C ALA A 199 -3.59 -3.44 0.05
N ARG A 200 -4.85 -3.87 -0.13
CA ARG A 200 -6.03 -3.13 0.37
C ARG A 200 -6.13 -3.06 1.88
N ASP A 201 -5.60 -4.04 2.58
CA ASP A 201 -5.52 -4.02 4.04
C ASP A 201 -4.63 -2.87 4.55
N TRP A 202 -3.53 -2.55 3.85
CA TRP A 202 -2.71 -1.40 4.17
C TRP A 202 -3.27 -0.08 3.66
N GLN A 203 -3.91 -0.11 2.50
CA GLN A 203 -4.51 1.08 1.90
C GLN A 203 -5.73 1.61 2.68
N LEU A 204 -6.62 0.71 3.12
CA LEU A 204 -7.96 1.08 3.61
C LEU A 204 -8.17 0.82 5.10
N GLU A 205 -7.39 -0.08 5.72
CA GLU A 205 -7.69 -0.56 7.08
C GLU A 205 -6.59 -0.23 8.09
N LYS A 206 -5.37 0.07 7.63
CA LYS A 206 -4.20 0.32 8.48
C LYS A 206 -3.64 1.72 8.22
N ASN A 207 -2.60 2.07 8.99
CA ASN A 207 -1.77 3.27 8.77
C ASN A 207 -2.56 4.60 8.64
N GLY A 208 -3.65 4.74 9.40
CA GLY A 208 -4.46 5.97 9.39
C GLY A 208 -5.09 6.30 8.03
N ASN A 209 -5.42 5.28 7.24
CA ASN A 209 -6.02 5.40 5.90
C ASN A 209 -5.13 6.12 4.87
N GLN A 210 -3.83 6.25 5.13
CA GLN A 210 -2.87 6.73 4.14
C GLN A 210 -2.51 5.60 3.18
N TRP A 211 -2.67 5.84 1.88
CA TRP A 211 -2.57 4.78 0.86
C TRP A 211 -1.14 4.33 0.55
N LEU A 212 -0.14 5.16 0.88
CA LEU A 212 1.26 4.98 0.50
C LEU A 212 1.77 3.55 0.74
N LEU A 213 1.65 3.02 1.97
CA LEU A 213 2.19 1.70 2.30
C LEU A 213 1.49 0.54 1.57
N GLY A 214 0.21 0.70 1.21
CA GLY A 214 -0.51 -0.28 0.40
C GLY A 214 -0.15 -0.23 -1.09
N LYS A 215 0.58 0.81 -1.51
CA LYS A 215 0.84 1.14 -2.91
C LYS A 215 2.34 1.06 -3.28
N THR A 216 3.27 1.08 -2.32
CA THR A 216 4.70 1.25 -2.64
C THR A 216 5.59 0.03 -2.41
N VAL A 217 5.02 -1.17 -2.28
CA VAL A 217 5.83 -2.40 -2.18
C VAL A 217 6.63 -2.59 -3.48
N ASP A 218 7.83 -3.17 -3.38
CA ASP A 218 8.66 -3.44 -4.55
C ASP A 218 7.87 -4.27 -5.59
N SER A 219 7.97 -3.89 -6.86
CA SER A 219 7.21 -4.48 -7.98
C SER A 219 5.69 -4.26 -7.98
N TYR A 220 5.16 -3.31 -7.18
CA TYR A 220 3.73 -2.97 -7.19
C TYR A 220 3.33 -1.91 -8.22
N ALA A 221 4.27 -1.38 -9.00
CA ALA A 221 4.01 -0.53 -10.15
C ALA A 221 4.53 -1.14 -11.47
N PRO A 222 4.13 -2.36 -11.88
CA PRO A 222 4.47 -2.85 -13.21
C PRO A 222 4.09 -1.84 -14.28
N MET A 223 4.98 -1.60 -15.24
CA MET A 223 4.85 -0.56 -16.25
C MET A 223 5.40 -1.04 -17.59
N GLY A 224 4.66 -0.76 -18.68
CA GLY A 224 5.07 -1.13 -20.04
C GLY A 224 3.91 -1.72 -20.84
N PRO A 225 4.17 -2.58 -21.82
CA PRO A 225 5.49 -2.98 -22.32
C PRO A 225 6.21 -1.87 -23.11
N TYR A 226 5.46 -0.86 -23.57
CA TYR A 226 5.98 0.16 -24.48
C TYR A 226 5.59 1.57 -24.03
N LEU A 227 6.39 2.54 -24.42
CA LEU A 227 5.99 3.95 -24.44
C LEU A 227 5.57 4.33 -25.85
N VAL A 228 4.32 4.78 -26.00
CA VAL A 228 3.75 5.25 -27.27
C VAL A 228 3.68 6.76 -27.28
N THR A 229 4.23 7.38 -28.32
CA THR A 229 4.23 8.84 -28.45
C THR A 229 2.85 9.39 -28.81
N PRO A 230 2.56 10.68 -28.52
CA PRO A 230 1.29 11.31 -28.88
C PRO A 230 0.98 11.29 -30.39
N SER A 231 1.98 11.27 -31.27
CA SER A 231 1.78 11.15 -32.73
C SER A 231 1.05 9.88 -33.11
N SER A 232 1.41 8.79 -32.43
CA SER A 232 0.97 7.43 -32.71
C SER A 232 -0.30 7.06 -31.94
N LEU A 233 -0.66 7.87 -30.93
CA LEU A 233 -1.86 7.71 -30.11
C LEU A 233 -2.50 9.10 -29.88
N PRO A 234 -3.16 9.66 -30.91
CA PRO A 234 -3.60 11.06 -30.89
C PRO A 234 -4.75 11.34 -29.93
N ASP A 235 -5.58 10.34 -29.61
CA ASP A 235 -6.66 10.46 -28.62
C ASP A 235 -6.43 9.48 -27.46
N PRO A 236 -5.73 9.89 -26.39
CA PRO A 236 -5.51 9.04 -25.22
C PRO A 236 -6.78 8.86 -24.37
N HIS A 237 -7.85 9.60 -24.66
CA HIS A 237 -9.08 9.63 -23.88
C HIS A 237 -10.21 8.86 -24.55
N ASN A 238 -9.91 7.95 -25.47
CA ASN A 238 -10.89 7.04 -26.07
C ASN A 238 -10.31 5.65 -26.36
N LEU A 239 -9.61 5.07 -25.38
CA LEU A 239 -8.91 3.79 -25.52
C LEU A 239 -9.61 2.70 -24.70
N PRO A 240 -10.02 1.57 -25.31
CA PRO A 240 -10.35 0.35 -24.58
C PRO A 240 -9.23 -0.03 -23.60
N ILE A 241 -9.63 -0.30 -22.36
CA ILE A 241 -8.75 -0.65 -21.25
C ILE A 241 -9.29 -1.88 -20.52
N ARG A 242 -8.42 -2.88 -20.31
CA ARG A 242 -8.81 -4.19 -19.78
C ARG A 242 -7.78 -4.74 -18.79
N CYS A 243 -8.26 -5.46 -17.78
CA CYS A 243 -7.45 -6.27 -16.89
C CYS A 243 -7.97 -7.70 -16.87
N ARG A 244 -7.09 -8.68 -17.09
CA ARG A 244 -7.39 -10.11 -16.94
C ARG A 244 -6.53 -10.71 -15.85
N VAL A 245 -7.11 -11.62 -15.08
CA VAL A 245 -6.37 -12.43 -14.10
C VAL A 245 -6.56 -13.89 -14.47
N SER A 246 -5.48 -14.55 -14.84
CA SER A 246 -5.45 -15.97 -15.22
C SER A 246 -6.49 -16.29 -16.32
N GLY A 247 -6.61 -15.39 -17.31
CA GLY A 247 -7.55 -15.49 -18.43
C GLY A 247 -8.96 -14.96 -18.18
N GLU A 248 -9.34 -14.65 -16.93
CA GLU A 248 -10.64 -14.05 -16.60
C GLU A 248 -10.58 -12.52 -16.73
N THR A 249 -11.39 -11.93 -17.60
CA THR A 249 -11.50 -10.46 -17.72
C THR A 249 -12.24 -9.89 -16.51
N LEU A 250 -11.53 -9.16 -15.65
CA LEU A 250 -12.06 -8.57 -14.42
C LEU A 250 -12.27 -7.05 -14.54
N GLN A 251 -11.53 -6.34 -15.38
CA GLN A 251 -11.81 -4.94 -15.73
C GLN A 251 -11.97 -4.82 -17.24
N ASN A 252 -12.96 -4.03 -17.68
CA ASN A 252 -13.24 -3.79 -19.09
C ASN A 252 -14.01 -2.46 -19.26
N SER A 253 -13.32 -1.41 -19.68
CA SER A 253 -13.86 -0.06 -19.82
C SER A 253 -13.17 0.68 -20.98
N ASN A 254 -13.25 2.01 -20.97
CA ASN A 254 -12.59 2.90 -21.93
C ASN A 254 -12.07 4.17 -21.21
N THR A 255 -10.92 4.70 -21.61
CA THR A 255 -10.34 5.92 -21.03
C THR A 255 -11.20 7.18 -21.23
N ASN A 256 -12.26 7.13 -22.04
CA ASN A 256 -13.28 8.17 -22.12
C ASN A 256 -14.12 8.33 -20.85
N GLN A 257 -14.02 7.38 -19.91
CA GLN A 257 -14.63 7.45 -18.60
C GLN A 257 -13.81 8.24 -17.57
N LEU A 258 -12.62 8.74 -17.94
CA LEU A 258 -11.82 9.59 -17.06
C LEU A 258 -12.59 10.84 -16.62
N ILE A 259 -12.73 11.03 -15.30
CA ILE A 259 -13.38 12.21 -14.71
C ILE A 259 -12.49 13.44 -14.92
N PHE A 260 -11.23 13.31 -14.53
CA PHE A 260 -10.17 14.29 -14.69
C PHE A 260 -9.27 13.84 -15.84
N ARG A 261 -9.38 14.53 -16.97
CA ARG A 261 -8.59 14.28 -18.17
C ARG A 261 -7.12 14.69 -17.97
N VAL A 262 -6.23 14.10 -18.77
CA VAL A 262 -4.77 14.31 -18.74
C VAL A 262 -4.35 15.79 -18.69
N ASP A 263 -4.93 16.63 -19.54
CA ASP A 263 -4.69 18.09 -19.58
C ASP A 263 -5.05 18.76 -18.25
N TYR A 264 -6.22 18.43 -17.69
CA TYR A 264 -6.61 18.92 -16.37
C TYR A 264 -5.69 18.42 -15.25
N LEU A 265 -5.30 17.14 -15.27
CA LEU A 265 -4.39 16.56 -14.26
C LEU A 265 -3.03 17.25 -14.26
N ILE A 266 -2.45 17.50 -15.44
CA ILE A 266 -1.18 18.22 -15.58
C ILE A 266 -1.31 19.65 -15.02
N SER A 267 -2.35 20.39 -15.44
CA SER A 267 -2.59 21.75 -14.96
C SER A 267 -2.79 21.79 -13.44
N TYR A 268 -3.59 20.87 -12.89
CA TYR A 268 -3.88 20.77 -11.45
C TYR A 268 -2.60 20.46 -10.64
N LEU A 269 -1.82 19.46 -11.05
CA LEU A 269 -0.57 19.10 -10.39
C LEU A 269 0.46 20.24 -10.44
N SER A 270 0.51 20.98 -11.56
CA SER A 270 1.40 22.13 -11.73
C SER A 270 1.14 23.25 -10.71
N GLN A 271 -0.06 23.32 -10.13
CA GLN A 271 -0.38 24.26 -9.05
C GLN A 271 0.42 23.99 -7.78
N PHE A 272 0.99 22.79 -7.63
CA PHE A 272 1.72 22.36 -6.43
C PHE A 272 3.19 22.05 -6.71
N VAL A 273 3.50 21.46 -7.86
CA VAL A 273 4.83 20.94 -8.17
C VAL A 273 5.17 21.11 -9.65
N THR A 274 6.43 21.43 -9.95
CA THR A 274 6.95 21.36 -11.32
C THR A 274 7.06 19.90 -11.75
N LEU A 275 6.45 19.53 -12.86
CA LEU A 275 6.66 18.22 -13.47
C LEU A 275 7.89 18.26 -14.38
N GLN A 276 8.68 17.22 -14.36
CA GLN A 276 9.95 17.09 -15.07
C GLN A 276 9.84 15.95 -16.10
N PRO A 277 10.65 15.99 -17.17
CA PRO A 277 10.77 14.86 -18.08
C PRO A 277 11.02 13.55 -17.33
N GLY A 278 10.23 12.52 -17.64
CA GLY A 278 10.27 11.22 -16.98
C GLY A 278 9.37 11.06 -15.75
N ASP A 279 8.76 12.13 -15.25
CA ASP A 279 7.67 11.97 -14.27
C ASP A 279 6.50 11.23 -14.89
N VAL A 280 5.80 10.45 -14.07
CA VAL A 280 4.69 9.59 -14.49
C VAL A 280 3.44 9.95 -13.72
N ILE A 281 2.31 10.05 -14.43
CA ILE A 281 0.97 10.17 -13.87
C ILE A 281 0.20 8.88 -14.19
N ALA A 282 -0.06 8.06 -13.18
CA ALA A 282 -0.99 6.93 -13.24
C ALA A 282 -2.40 7.47 -13.03
N THR A 283 -3.24 7.39 -14.07
CA THR A 283 -4.45 8.23 -14.20
C THR A 283 -5.68 7.68 -13.48
N GLY A 284 -5.56 6.59 -12.75
CA GLY A 284 -6.67 5.91 -12.08
C GLY A 284 -7.15 4.68 -12.86
N THR A 285 -7.94 3.86 -12.18
CA THR A 285 -8.40 2.55 -12.67
C THR A 285 -9.91 2.49 -12.93
N PRO A 286 -10.37 1.74 -13.95
CA PRO A 286 -11.79 1.49 -14.22
C PRO A 286 -12.45 0.52 -13.21
N PRO A 287 -13.78 0.32 -13.26
CA PRO A 287 -14.48 -0.63 -12.39
C PRO A 287 -14.00 -2.08 -12.55
N GLY A 288 -14.33 -2.90 -11.55
CA GLY A 288 -14.07 -4.33 -11.56
C GLY A 288 -12.86 -4.78 -10.74
N VAL A 289 -12.27 -3.87 -9.95
CA VAL A 289 -11.23 -4.20 -8.96
C VAL A 289 -11.74 -5.23 -7.96
N GLY A 290 -10.84 -6.07 -7.46
CA GLY A 290 -11.14 -7.24 -6.67
C GLY A 290 -11.90 -6.95 -5.36
N CYS A 291 -11.58 -5.84 -4.69
CA CYS A 291 -12.14 -5.50 -3.39
C CYS A 291 -13.64 -5.14 -3.39
N PHE A 292 -14.18 -4.69 -4.52
CA PHE A 292 -15.59 -4.31 -4.66
C PHE A 292 -16.46 -5.38 -5.32
N ARG A 293 -15.86 -6.51 -5.72
CA ARG A 293 -16.59 -7.66 -6.23
C ARG A 293 -17.35 -8.39 -5.13
N SER A 294 -18.42 -9.07 -5.52
CA SER A 294 -19.21 -9.96 -4.66
C SER A 294 -19.31 -11.35 -5.32
N PRO A 295 -18.56 -12.36 -4.83
CA PRO A 295 -17.57 -12.29 -3.76
C PRO A 295 -16.31 -11.49 -4.15
N GLN A 296 -15.56 -11.03 -3.15
CA GLN A 296 -14.27 -10.36 -3.38
C GLN A 296 -13.28 -11.29 -4.08
N ARG A 297 -12.43 -10.73 -4.94
CA ARG A 297 -11.36 -11.45 -5.64
C ARG A 297 -10.01 -10.85 -5.26
N TRP A 298 -9.08 -11.67 -4.78
CA TRP A 298 -7.72 -11.23 -4.46
C TRP A 298 -6.72 -11.97 -5.33
N LEU A 299 -5.61 -11.31 -5.65
CA LEU A 299 -4.47 -11.94 -6.30
C LEU A 299 -3.79 -12.92 -5.35
N VAL A 300 -3.46 -14.10 -5.87
CA VAL A 300 -2.74 -15.15 -5.15
C VAL A 300 -1.52 -15.64 -5.95
N PRO A 301 -0.47 -16.16 -5.30
CA PRO A 301 0.65 -16.77 -6.02
C PRO A 301 0.17 -17.80 -7.05
N GLY A 302 0.71 -17.72 -8.26
CA GLY A 302 0.31 -18.51 -9.41
C GLY A 302 -0.67 -17.81 -10.36
N ASP A 303 -1.33 -16.72 -9.94
CA ASP A 303 -2.10 -15.89 -10.86
C ASP A 303 -1.19 -15.18 -11.88
N VAL A 304 -1.71 -14.95 -13.09
CA VAL A 304 -1.06 -14.10 -14.11
C VAL A 304 -1.95 -12.92 -14.39
N VAL A 305 -1.44 -11.70 -14.22
CA VAL A 305 -2.21 -10.48 -14.47
C VAL A 305 -1.82 -9.89 -15.82
N GLU A 306 -2.81 -9.62 -16.66
CA GLU A 306 -2.66 -9.00 -17.98
C GLU A 306 -3.40 -7.66 -17.99
N CYS A 307 -2.66 -6.57 -18.02
CA CYS A 307 -3.17 -5.21 -18.17
C CYS A 307 -3.01 -4.76 -19.63
N GLU A 308 -4.11 -4.47 -20.32
CA GLU A 308 -4.12 -4.12 -21.74
C GLU A 308 -4.74 -2.75 -21.97
N ILE A 309 -4.09 -1.94 -22.79
CA ILE A 309 -4.66 -0.71 -23.34
C ILE A 309 -4.48 -0.73 -24.86
N GLU A 310 -5.58 -0.51 -25.59
CA GLU A 310 -5.56 -0.46 -27.06
C GLU A 310 -4.56 0.60 -27.55
N GLY A 311 -3.83 0.26 -28.61
CA GLY A 311 -2.79 1.12 -29.16
C GLY A 311 -1.46 1.10 -28.38
N ILE A 312 -1.45 0.70 -27.11
CA ILE A 312 -0.23 0.61 -26.29
C ILE A 312 0.33 -0.81 -26.29
N GLY A 313 -0.47 -1.78 -25.85
CA GLY A 313 -0.07 -3.18 -25.73
C GLY A 313 -0.58 -3.83 -24.45
N THR A 314 -0.05 -5.02 -24.15
CA THR A 314 -0.42 -5.81 -22.96
C THR A 314 0.79 -6.01 -22.06
N LEU A 315 0.66 -5.55 -20.82
CA LEU A 315 1.61 -5.75 -19.74
C LEU A 315 1.20 -7.00 -18.96
N VAL A 316 2.10 -7.99 -18.89
CA VAL A 316 1.83 -9.29 -18.27
C VAL A 316 2.80 -9.53 -17.12
N ASN A 317 2.29 -9.84 -15.94
CA ASN A 317 3.12 -10.08 -14.76
C ASN A 317 2.58 -11.27 -13.94
N PRO A 318 3.45 -12.24 -13.56
CA PRO A 318 3.04 -13.34 -12.68
C PRO A 318 3.02 -12.89 -11.22
N VAL A 319 2.00 -13.32 -10.48
CA VAL A 319 1.96 -13.21 -9.02
C VAL A 319 2.73 -14.37 -8.42
N VAL A 320 3.67 -14.09 -7.53
CA VAL A 320 4.55 -15.10 -6.92
C VAL A 320 4.48 -15.08 -5.41
N GLU A 321 5.03 -16.13 -4.80
CA GLU A 321 5.32 -16.16 -3.37
C GLU A 321 6.25 -15.00 -2.96
N PRO A 322 6.21 -14.56 -1.69
CA PRO A 322 7.05 -13.47 -1.22
C PRO A 322 8.54 -13.68 -1.54
N ILE A 323 9.17 -12.65 -2.10
CA ILE A 323 10.60 -12.69 -2.46
C ILE A 323 11.42 -12.17 -1.27
N TYR A 324 12.16 -13.06 -0.62
CA TYR A 324 13.12 -12.68 0.43
C TYR A 324 14.53 -12.55 -0.14
N LYS A 325 15.33 -11.63 0.41
CA LYS A 325 16.77 -11.58 0.12
C LYS A 325 17.43 -12.93 0.42
N PRO A 326 18.35 -13.42 -0.42
CA PRO A 326 19.14 -14.62 -0.12
C PRO A 326 19.83 -14.49 1.24
N GLY A 327 19.61 -15.44 2.14
CA GLY A 327 20.12 -15.42 3.53
C GLY A 327 19.18 -14.79 4.56
N CYS A 328 18.11 -14.11 4.16
CA CYS A 328 17.01 -13.71 5.02
C CYS A 328 15.90 -14.77 4.98
N SER A 329 16.17 -15.94 5.58
CA SER A 329 15.16 -17.00 5.72
C SER A 329 14.21 -16.66 6.87
N GLY A 330 13.21 -15.82 6.60
CA GLY A 330 12.09 -15.67 7.51
C GLY A 330 11.33 -14.37 7.34
N ILE A 331 10.01 -14.49 7.26
CA ILE A 331 9.10 -13.42 7.65
C ILE A 331 9.51 -12.97 9.05
N PRO A 332 9.71 -11.66 9.31
CA PRO A 332 9.87 -11.17 10.67
C PRO A 332 8.76 -11.76 11.54
N ARG A 333 9.05 -12.37 12.69
CA ARG A 333 8.05 -13.13 13.49
C ARG A 333 6.76 -12.36 13.81
N HIS A 334 6.76 -11.04 13.68
CA HIS A 334 5.59 -10.18 13.87
C HIS A 334 4.70 -9.98 12.62
N LEU A 335 5.18 -10.33 11.41
CA LEU A 335 4.47 -10.21 10.12
C LEU A 335 4.03 -11.55 9.55
N ALA A 336 4.46 -12.68 10.13
CA ALA A 336 4.02 -13.99 9.67
C ALA A 336 2.54 -14.13 10.01
N SER A 337 1.69 -14.01 8.99
CA SER A 337 0.26 -14.29 9.14
C SER A 337 0.09 -15.69 9.69
N SER A 338 -0.86 -15.81 10.61
CA SER A 338 -1.04 -16.97 11.47
C SER A 338 -1.62 -18.16 10.71
N SER A 339 -0.80 -18.80 9.88
CA SER A 339 -1.12 -20.04 9.15
C SER A 339 -0.09 -21.13 9.44
N SER A 340 0.17 -21.37 10.73
CA SER A 340 0.64 -22.69 11.14
C SER A 340 0.14 -23.01 12.55
N SER A 341 -0.33 -24.24 12.68
CA SER A 341 -0.98 -24.84 13.85
C SER A 341 0.00 -25.05 15.01
N GLN A 342 0.57 -23.97 15.54
CA GLN A 342 1.20 -23.97 16.86
C GLN A 342 0.29 -23.21 17.83
N SER A 343 -0.13 -23.93 18.88
CA SER A 343 -0.90 -23.45 20.03
C SER A 343 -0.53 -22.00 20.40
N LYS A 344 -1.39 -21.04 20.04
CA LYS A 344 -1.29 -19.63 20.44
C LYS A 344 -1.43 -19.55 21.96
N ARG A 345 -0.31 -19.57 22.68
CA ARG A 345 -0.27 -19.11 24.06
C ARG A 345 -0.32 -17.57 23.99
N GLY A 346 -1.42 -16.98 24.45
CA GLY A 346 -1.59 -15.52 24.46
C GLY A 346 -0.50 -14.81 25.28
N LYS A 347 -0.41 -13.48 25.18
CA LYS A 347 0.74 -12.71 25.72
C LYS A 347 0.94 -12.87 27.23
N VAL A 348 -0.11 -13.21 27.98
CA VAL A 348 -0.07 -13.46 29.43
C VAL A 348 -0.43 -14.91 29.74
N HIS A 349 -0.11 -15.83 28.83
CA HIS A 349 -0.45 -17.23 29.02
C HIS A 349 0.14 -17.80 30.32
N GLY A 350 -0.71 -18.41 31.14
CA GLY A 350 -0.30 -19.03 32.39
C GLY A 350 -0.12 -18.05 33.55
N LYS A 351 -0.39 -16.76 33.36
CA LYS A 351 -0.14 -15.72 34.37
C LYS A 351 -1.29 -15.59 35.37
N ASN A 352 -0.97 -15.28 36.62
CA ASN A 352 -1.94 -14.97 37.67
C ASN A 352 -2.01 -13.46 37.90
N CYS A 353 -3.22 -12.89 37.82
CA CYS A 353 -3.44 -11.44 37.79
C CYS A 353 -4.40 -10.98 38.89
N ILE A 354 -4.20 -9.78 39.42
CA ILE A 354 -5.19 -9.03 40.21
C ILE A 354 -5.58 -7.77 39.46
N VAL A 355 -6.87 -7.46 39.39
CA VAL A 355 -7.40 -6.19 38.88
C VAL A 355 -8.34 -5.60 39.93
N THR A 356 -8.00 -4.43 40.48
CA THR A 356 -8.86 -3.71 41.44
C THR A 356 -9.86 -2.81 40.72
N GLY A 357 -11.06 -2.58 41.27
CA GLY A 357 -12.09 -1.75 40.63
C GLY A 357 -12.64 -2.36 39.34
N ALA A 358 -12.74 -3.70 39.30
CA ALA A 358 -12.94 -4.46 38.07
C ALA A 358 -14.36 -5.03 37.89
N ASN A 359 -15.32 -4.61 38.72
CA ASN A 359 -16.73 -4.94 38.50
C ASN A 359 -17.31 -4.28 37.23
N ARG A 360 -16.79 -3.12 36.81
CA ARG A 360 -17.26 -2.39 35.61
C ARG A 360 -16.17 -1.54 34.95
N GLY A 361 -16.54 -0.87 33.87
CA GLY A 361 -15.69 0.14 33.20
C GLY A 361 -14.33 -0.40 32.74
N LEU A 362 -13.27 0.38 32.96
CA LEU A 362 -11.92 0.06 32.51
C LEU A 362 -11.36 -1.20 33.19
N GLY A 363 -11.55 -1.37 34.50
CA GLY A 363 -11.07 -2.54 35.23
C GLY A 363 -11.68 -3.83 34.68
N TYR A 364 -12.98 -3.84 34.40
CA TYR A 364 -13.67 -4.96 33.76
C TYR A 364 -13.08 -5.28 32.37
N GLY A 365 -12.88 -4.26 31.53
CA GLY A 365 -12.30 -4.43 30.20
C GLY A 365 -10.88 -5.01 30.24
N ILE A 366 -10.08 -4.61 31.23
CA ILE A 366 -8.73 -5.14 31.45
C ILE A 366 -8.79 -6.61 31.90
N ALA A 367 -9.67 -6.95 32.84
CA ALA A 367 -9.87 -8.32 33.30
C ALA A 367 -10.30 -9.26 32.15
N LEU A 368 -11.20 -8.80 31.28
CA LEU A 368 -11.60 -9.52 30.06
C LEU A 368 -10.39 -9.74 29.15
N ARG A 369 -9.61 -8.68 28.89
CA ARG A 369 -8.48 -8.75 27.96
C ARG A 369 -7.38 -9.68 28.48
N LEU A 370 -7.08 -9.67 29.78
CA LEU A 370 -6.11 -10.57 30.41
C LEU A 370 -6.51 -12.04 30.24
N GLY A 371 -7.79 -12.37 30.44
CA GLY A 371 -8.28 -13.74 30.20
C GLY A 371 -8.20 -14.14 28.72
N MET A 372 -8.60 -13.26 27.80
CA MET A 372 -8.48 -13.51 26.35
C MET A 372 -7.03 -13.73 25.90
N GLU A 373 -6.08 -13.09 26.58
CA GLU A 373 -4.63 -13.23 26.35
C GLU A 373 -4.00 -14.41 27.14
N GLY A 374 -4.83 -15.27 27.74
CA GLY A 374 -4.42 -16.58 28.25
C GLY A 374 -4.05 -16.63 29.73
N ALA A 375 -4.37 -15.61 30.53
CA ALA A 375 -4.16 -15.68 31.98
C ALA A 375 -4.81 -16.94 32.57
N SER A 376 -4.12 -17.58 33.51
CA SER A 376 -4.65 -18.76 34.22
C SER A 376 -5.65 -18.36 35.29
N LEU A 377 -5.35 -17.28 36.02
CA LEU A 377 -6.18 -16.75 37.10
C LEU A 377 -6.26 -15.23 36.97
N VAL A 378 -7.46 -14.68 37.04
CA VAL A 378 -7.71 -13.24 37.17
C VAL A 378 -8.62 -12.99 38.37
N ALA A 379 -8.05 -12.42 39.41
CA ALA A 379 -8.78 -11.98 40.59
C ALA A 379 -9.33 -10.57 40.39
N ILE A 380 -10.65 -10.44 40.49
CA ILE A 380 -11.39 -9.20 40.42
C ILE A 380 -11.60 -8.74 41.86
N VAL A 381 -11.09 -7.56 42.18
CA VAL A 381 -11.12 -7.01 43.53
C VAL A 381 -11.99 -5.76 43.55
N ASP A 382 -13.04 -5.75 44.36
CA ASP A 382 -13.93 -4.61 44.49
C ASP A 382 -14.51 -4.50 45.91
N ILE A 383 -15.12 -3.36 46.24
CA ILE A 383 -15.83 -3.19 47.52
C ILE A 383 -17.29 -3.65 47.41
N ASP A 384 -17.88 -3.60 46.21
CA ASP A 384 -19.25 -4.05 45.96
C ASP A 384 -19.27 -5.54 45.62
N ALA A 385 -19.68 -6.36 46.59
CA ALA A 385 -19.76 -7.81 46.44
C ALA A 385 -20.75 -8.24 45.34
N THR A 386 -21.86 -7.51 45.17
CA THR A 386 -22.95 -7.92 44.26
C THR A 386 -22.55 -7.67 42.81
N GLU A 387 -22.08 -6.45 42.49
CA GLU A 387 -21.62 -6.12 41.14
C GLU A 387 -20.37 -6.94 40.75
N MET A 388 -19.51 -7.26 41.73
CA MET A 388 -18.35 -8.14 41.52
C MET A 388 -18.77 -9.56 41.13
N ASP A 389 -19.73 -10.16 41.83
CA ASP A 389 -20.20 -11.51 41.51
C ASP A 389 -20.83 -11.57 40.11
N GLU A 390 -21.59 -10.54 39.72
CA GLU A 390 -22.12 -10.41 38.36
C GLU A 390 -20.99 -10.31 37.31
N ALA A 391 -19.94 -9.53 37.59
CA ALA A 391 -18.79 -9.38 36.73
C ALA A 391 -18.02 -10.70 36.55
N VAL A 392 -17.78 -11.44 37.64
CA VAL A 392 -17.12 -12.76 37.61
C VAL A 392 -17.92 -13.75 36.76
N GLN A 393 -19.23 -13.81 36.94
CA GLN A 393 -20.10 -14.69 36.15
C GLN A 393 -20.06 -14.33 34.66
N SER A 394 -20.14 -13.04 34.35
CA SER A 394 -20.07 -12.53 32.98
C SER A 394 -18.73 -12.85 32.30
N LEU A 395 -17.61 -12.58 32.97
CA LEU A 395 -16.27 -12.84 32.45
C LEU A 395 -15.98 -14.33 32.27
N SER A 396 -16.39 -15.16 33.24
CA SER A 396 -16.27 -16.62 33.14
C SER A 396 -17.07 -17.19 31.97
N LYS A 397 -18.21 -16.57 31.62
CA LYS A 397 -18.99 -16.95 30.44
C LYS A 397 -18.32 -16.52 29.13
N LEU A 398 -17.70 -15.34 29.10
CA LEU A 398 -17.02 -14.80 27.92
C LEU A 398 -15.70 -15.52 27.63
N VAL A 399 -14.94 -15.88 28.67
CA VAL A 399 -13.64 -16.55 28.55
C VAL A 399 -13.56 -17.75 29.50
N PRO A 400 -14.16 -18.90 29.12
CA PRO A 400 -14.21 -20.10 29.99
C PRO A 400 -12.85 -20.73 30.28
N THR A 401 -11.81 -20.36 29.53
CA THR A 401 -10.44 -20.87 29.68
C THR A 401 -9.64 -20.18 30.78
N CYS A 402 -10.14 -19.07 31.33
CA CYS A 402 -9.50 -18.31 32.40
C CYS A 402 -10.31 -18.48 33.68
N GLN A 403 -9.64 -18.74 34.81
CA GLN A 403 -10.29 -18.77 36.11
C GLN A 403 -10.48 -17.33 36.61
N TYR A 404 -11.73 -16.87 36.73
CA TYR A 404 -12.05 -15.60 37.38
C TYR A 404 -12.48 -15.84 38.82
N VAL A 405 -11.96 -15.05 39.75
CA VAL A 405 -12.34 -15.10 41.17
C VAL A 405 -12.65 -13.70 41.68
N GLY A 406 -13.72 -13.55 42.47
CA GLY A 406 -14.07 -12.30 43.13
C GLY A 406 -13.47 -12.23 44.53
N LYS A 407 -12.93 -11.06 44.92
CA LYS A 407 -12.48 -10.76 46.27
C LYS A 407 -12.97 -9.40 46.73
N VAL A 408 -13.80 -9.40 47.77
CA VAL A 408 -14.25 -8.16 48.41
C VAL A 408 -13.11 -7.57 49.21
N CYS A 409 -12.68 -6.36 48.87
CA CYS A 409 -11.58 -5.69 49.55
C CYS A 409 -11.75 -4.17 49.49
N ASN A 410 -11.71 -3.53 50.65
CA ASN A 410 -11.47 -2.11 50.70
C ASN A 410 -9.97 -1.84 50.50
N VAL A 411 -9.62 -1.37 49.31
CA VAL A 411 -8.23 -1.09 48.92
C VAL A 411 -7.56 0.02 49.74
N THR A 412 -8.33 0.82 50.48
CA THR A 412 -7.79 1.83 51.42
C THR A 412 -7.32 1.21 52.74
N ASN A 413 -7.68 -0.05 53.03
CA ASN A 413 -7.30 -0.78 54.23
C ASN A 413 -6.17 -1.77 53.95
N ILE A 414 -4.96 -1.45 54.43
CA ILE A 414 -3.75 -2.26 54.21
C ILE A 414 -3.86 -3.71 54.70
N ASN A 415 -4.64 -3.98 55.75
CA ASN A 415 -4.80 -5.33 56.28
C ASN A 415 -5.68 -6.19 55.36
N GLU A 416 -6.76 -5.61 54.84
CA GLU A 416 -7.62 -6.27 53.84
C GLU A 416 -6.88 -6.52 52.53
N VAL A 417 -6.04 -5.56 52.09
CA VAL A 417 -5.18 -5.72 50.91
C VAL A 417 -4.21 -6.89 51.10
N LYS A 418 -3.51 -6.96 52.24
CA LYS A 418 -2.59 -8.07 52.55
C LYS A 418 -3.29 -9.42 52.61
N GLN A 419 -4.49 -9.47 53.19
CA GLN A 419 -5.28 -10.68 53.26
C GLN A 419 -5.75 -11.13 51.87
N THR A 420 -6.35 -10.22 51.09
CA THR A 420 -6.82 -10.48 49.72
C THR A 420 -5.69 -11.00 48.83
N TRP A 421 -4.52 -10.39 48.93
CA TRP A 421 -3.32 -10.83 48.23
C TRP A 421 -2.94 -12.28 48.58
N LYS A 422 -2.86 -12.58 49.87
CA LYS A 422 -2.52 -13.92 50.36
C LYS A 422 -3.48 -14.97 49.82
N GLU A 423 -4.79 -14.68 49.87
CA GLU A 423 -5.82 -15.58 49.36
C GLU A 423 -5.71 -15.81 47.84
N VAL A 424 -5.42 -14.78 47.04
CA VAL A 424 -5.23 -14.93 45.58
C VAL A 424 -3.97 -15.73 45.25
N VAL A 425 -2.89 -15.52 45.99
CA VAL A 425 -1.65 -16.30 45.83
C VAL A 425 -1.87 -17.76 46.20
N GLU A 426 -2.60 -18.05 47.28
CA GLU A 426 -2.96 -19.43 47.66
C GLU A 426 -3.85 -20.12 46.62
N MET A 427 -4.66 -19.36 45.87
CA MET A 427 -5.46 -19.86 44.75
C MET A 427 -4.67 -20.05 43.45
N SER A 428 -3.50 -19.43 43.33
CA SER A 428 -2.67 -19.52 42.13
C SER A 428 -1.97 -20.88 42.02
N HIS A 429 -1.90 -21.41 40.80
CA HIS A 429 -1.38 -22.77 40.56
C HIS A 429 0.11 -22.95 40.90
N ASP A 430 0.89 -21.88 40.92
CA ASP A 430 2.33 -21.84 41.17
C ASP A 430 2.70 -20.97 42.40
N GLY A 431 1.70 -20.55 43.18
CA GLY A 431 1.92 -19.80 44.43
C GLY A 431 2.52 -18.41 44.22
N ARG A 432 2.29 -17.77 43.07
CA ARG A 432 2.76 -16.42 42.76
C ARG A 432 1.70 -15.56 42.08
N LEU A 433 1.87 -14.24 42.22
CA LEU A 433 1.18 -13.27 41.40
C LEU A 433 2.15 -12.70 40.36
N ASP A 434 1.72 -12.62 39.10
CA ASP A 434 2.53 -12.08 38.01
C ASP A 434 2.15 -10.63 37.67
N ILE A 435 0.86 -10.28 37.73
CA ILE A 435 0.35 -8.99 37.25
C ILE A 435 -0.58 -8.38 38.30
N LEU A 436 -0.37 -7.10 38.60
CA LEU A 436 -1.27 -6.28 39.38
C LEU A 436 -1.71 -5.07 38.55
N VAL A 437 -3.01 -4.86 38.45
CA VAL A 437 -3.62 -3.68 37.84
C VAL A 437 -4.40 -2.93 38.90
N GLN A 438 -4.02 -1.69 39.14
CA GLN A 438 -4.74 -0.79 40.04
C GLN A 438 -5.74 0.02 39.21
N ALA A 439 -7.04 -0.29 39.34
CA ALA A 439 -8.10 0.46 38.66
C ALA A 439 -9.27 0.84 39.57
N ALA A 440 -9.14 0.64 40.90
CA ALA A 440 -10.09 1.12 41.89
C ALA A 440 -10.06 2.65 42.00
N GLY A 441 -11.21 3.29 41.79
CA GLY A 441 -11.43 4.69 42.13
C GLY A 441 -11.80 4.82 43.60
N ILE A 442 -10.99 5.55 44.37
CA ILE A 442 -11.15 5.66 45.84
C ILE A 442 -11.46 7.07 46.34
N VAL A 443 -11.46 8.06 45.44
CA VAL A 443 -11.66 9.47 45.75
C VAL A 443 -12.62 10.10 44.76
N GLY A 444 -13.61 10.81 45.29
CA GLY A 444 -14.43 11.81 44.59
C GLY A 444 -15.01 11.44 43.21
N LYS A 445 -15.23 12.49 42.41
CA LYS A 445 -15.77 12.38 41.05
C LYS A 445 -14.71 11.89 40.08
N THR A 446 -15.02 10.87 39.30
CA THR A 446 -14.20 10.42 38.16
C THR A 446 -14.27 11.42 37.00
N ASN A 447 -13.25 11.45 36.13
CA ASN A 447 -13.15 12.33 34.94
C ASN A 447 -13.05 13.85 35.21
N ILE A 448 -12.40 14.23 36.31
CA ILE A 448 -11.95 15.62 36.52
C ILE A 448 -10.54 15.82 35.93
N LYS A 449 -10.20 17.04 35.51
CA LYS A 449 -8.85 17.34 35.05
C LYS A 449 -7.89 17.23 36.22
N CYS A 450 -6.63 16.85 35.95
CA CYS A 450 -5.61 16.70 37.00
C CYS A 450 -5.41 17.97 37.85
N GLU A 451 -5.59 19.15 37.25
CA GLU A 451 -5.52 20.46 37.92
C GLU A 451 -6.71 20.77 38.84
N ASP A 452 -7.81 20.02 38.71
CA ASP A 452 -9.04 20.17 39.49
C ASP A 452 -9.15 19.10 40.61
N VAL A 453 -8.13 18.25 40.78
CA VAL A 453 -8.08 17.21 41.82
C VAL A 453 -7.61 17.84 43.13
N ASP A 454 -8.35 17.60 44.21
CA ASP A 454 -7.92 18.02 45.54
C ASP A 454 -6.60 17.33 45.93
N VAL A 455 -5.68 18.09 46.54
CA VAL A 455 -4.35 17.58 46.90
C VAL A 455 -4.45 16.44 47.92
N GLU A 456 -5.39 16.49 48.85
CA GLU A 456 -5.62 15.43 49.83
C GLU A 456 -6.12 14.15 49.13
N ASP A 457 -7.03 14.29 48.16
CA ASP A 457 -7.51 13.16 47.35
C ASP A 457 -6.39 12.56 46.47
N PHE A 458 -5.48 13.39 45.96
CA PHE A 458 -4.30 12.95 45.22
C PHE A 458 -3.33 12.16 46.10
N GLU A 459 -3.05 12.65 47.32
CA GLU A 459 -2.19 11.96 48.29
C GLU A 459 -2.77 10.62 48.73
N VAL A 460 -4.08 10.55 49.00
CA VAL A 460 -4.79 9.29 49.33
C VAL A 460 -4.70 8.28 48.18
N SER A 461 -4.86 8.73 46.95
CA SER A 461 -4.70 7.91 45.74
C SER A 461 -3.29 7.34 45.61
N LEU A 462 -2.27 8.16 45.89
CA LEU A 462 -0.87 7.74 45.86
C LEU A 462 -0.55 6.74 46.98
N LEU A 463 -1.08 6.95 48.19
CA LEU A 463 -0.89 6.09 49.35
C LEU A 463 -1.45 4.68 49.13
N VAL A 464 -2.63 4.56 48.53
CA VAL A 464 -3.23 3.25 48.21
C VAL A 464 -2.40 2.51 47.16
N ALA A 465 -1.89 3.24 46.16
CA ALA A 465 -0.99 2.66 45.18
C ALA A 465 0.30 2.10 45.83
N VAL A 466 0.82 2.80 46.84
CA VAL A 466 1.97 2.39 47.65
C VAL A 466 1.66 1.21 48.58
N PHE A 467 0.45 1.07 49.13
CA PHE A 467 0.08 -0.07 49.99
C PHE A 467 0.15 -1.40 49.26
N TYR A 468 -0.28 -1.44 48.00
CA TYR A 468 -0.18 -2.65 47.18
C TYR A 468 1.27 -3.00 46.82
N LEU A 469 2.14 -2.00 46.62
CA LEU A 469 3.57 -2.22 46.38
C LEU A 469 4.31 -2.69 47.63
N ALA A 470 4.01 -2.08 48.78
CA ALA A 470 4.65 -2.39 50.05
C ALA A 470 4.33 -3.82 50.54
N ALA A 471 3.28 -4.45 50.00
CA ALA A 471 2.99 -5.85 50.22
C ALA A 471 3.97 -6.81 49.51
N PHE A 472 4.98 -6.32 48.75
CA PHE A 472 5.86 -7.17 47.95
C PHE A 472 7.37 -6.80 47.95
N ARG A 473 8.22 -7.84 47.85
CA ARG A 473 9.63 -7.80 47.39
C ARG A 473 9.75 -8.74 46.18
N GLY A 474 9.96 -8.22 44.97
CA GLY A 474 10.39 -9.03 43.81
C GLY A 474 9.43 -9.22 42.61
N VAL A 475 8.53 -8.28 42.30
CA VAL A 475 7.76 -8.26 41.04
C VAL A 475 8.05 -6.95 40.29
N CYS A 476 8.08 -7.01 38.96
CA CYS A 476 7.99 -5.83 38.08
C CYS A 476 6.62 -5.15 38.27
N ALA A 477 6.53 -4.20 39.20
CA ALA A 477 5.31 -3.46 39.44
C ALA A 477 5.28 -2.16 38.61
N CYS A 478 4.21 -1.95 37.85
CA CYS A 478 3.88 -0.63 37.29
C CYS A 478 2.86 0.05 38.20
N VAL A 479 3.21 1.24 38.67
CA VAL A 479 2.35 2.10 39.48
C VAL A 479 1.83 3.19 38.58
N PHE A 480 0.51 3.27 38.41
CA PHE A 480 -0.11 4.40 37.72
C PHE A 480 -1.31 4.88 38.53
N THR A 481 -1.14 6.05 39.14
CA THR A 481 -2.26 6.83 39.68
C THR A 481 -2.79 7.66 38.52
N MET A 482 -3.89 7.23 37.90
CA MET A 482 -4.43 7.89 36.71
C MET A 482 -5.47 8.96 37.07
N TYR A 483 -5.10 10.21 36.84
CA TYR A 483 -6.00 11.20 36.24
C TYR A 483 -5.46 11.48 34.83
N SER A 484 -6.10 10.90 33.81
CA SER A 484 -6.09 11.32 32.39
C SER A 484 -5.03 10.85 31.36
N MET A 485 -4.11 9.90 31.60
CA MET A 485 -3.33 9.31 30.48
C MET A 485 -3.00 7.81 30.60
N LEU A 486 -3.32 7.07 29.54
CA LEU A 486 -3.10 5.64 29.32
C LEU A 486 -1.62 5.35 29.00
N VAL A 487 -0.93 4.58 29.85
CA VAL A 487 0.32 3.91 29.48
C VAL A 487 0.36 2.51 30.11
N VAL A 488 0.33 1.47 29.28
CA VAL A 488 0.53 0.07 29.68
C VAL A 488 1.98 -0.30 29.38
N PHE A 489 2.79 -0.56 30.41
CA PHE A 489 4.10 -1.19 30.23
C PHE A 489 4.04 -2.66 30.69
N ILE A 490 4.41 -3.55 29.78
CA ILE A 490 4.79 -4.93 30.08
C ILE A 490 6.30 -4.91 30.25
N LEU A 491 6.79 -4.96 31.48
CA LEU A 491 8.20 -5.27 31.75
C LEU A 491 8.34 -6.79 31.72
N CYS A 492 9.20 -7.28 30.82
CA CYS A 492 9.47 -8.69 30.56
C CYS A 492 9.96 -9.43 31.82
#